data_AF-A0A7G1IJV2-F1
#
_entry.id   AF-A0A7G1IJV2-F1
#
_cell.length_a   1.000
_cell.length_b   1.000
_cell.length_c   1.000
_cell.angle_alpha   90.00
_cell.angle_beta   90.00
_cell.angle_gamma   90.00
#
_symmetry.space_group_name_H-M   'P 1'
#
loop_
_entity.id
_entity.type
_entity.pdbx_description
1 polymer ?
#
loop_
_entity_poly.entity_id
_entity_poly.type
_entity_poly.pdbx_seq_one_letter_code
_entity_poly.pdbx_strand_id
1 'polypeptide(L)'
;MSKSGESARLLLDQLADERSRRVVLVSHCLLNENTRYAGGATRPGAVTEVVDELITARTGIHQLPCPEQLAWGGVLKRHSLRLYHSKGGPLYAVRGALLSAFIMWTKVIYRRLARRVARDVADYHRAGIAVAGIVGIGASPSCGVTTTLDMRASWRWWPHARRPLSPETS
;
A
#
# COMPACT_ATOMS: atom_id res chain seq x y z
N MET A 1 -3.95 25.60 18.45
CA MET A 1 -4.89 25.28 17.36
C MET A 1 -4.86 26.40 16.32
N SER A 2 -4.86 26.05 15.02
CA SER A 2 -4.86 27.05 13.93
C SER A 2 -6.28 27.58 13.69
N LYS A 3 -6.44 28.89 13.44
CA LYS A 3 -7.72 29.55 13.10
C LYS A 3 -8.48 28.82 11.98
N SER A 4 -7.77 28.20 11.03
CA SER A 4 -8.38 27.46 9.92
C SER A 4 -9.16 26.21 10.37
N GLY A 5 -8.72 25.53 11.42
CA GLY A 5 -9.36 24.31 11.92
C GLY A 5 -10.64 24.58 12.70
N GLU A 6 -10.73 25.76 13.33
CA GLU A 6 -11.91 26.22 14.05
C GLU A 6 -13.06 26.56 13.07
N SER A 7 -12.76 27.28 11.99
CA SER A 7 -13.74 27.60 10.94
C SER A 7 -14.27 26.37 10.21
N ALA A 8 -13.43 25.36 9.93
CA ALA A 8 -13.87 24.13 9.28
C ALA A 8 -14.79 23.30 10.18
N ARG A 9 -14.48 23.22 11.48
CA ARG A 9 -15.33 22.54 12.47
C ARG A 9 -16.70 23.21 12.58
N LEU A 10 -16.73 24.55 12.63
CA LEU A 10 -17.98 25.32 12.61
C LEU A 10 -18.81 25.04 11.35
N LEU A 11 -18.19 24.98 10.17
CA LEU A 11 -18.88 24.65 8.92
C LEU A 11 -19.52 23.24 8.98
N LEU A 12 -18.76 22.24 9.45
CA LEU A 12 -19.30 20.88 9.58
C LEU A 12 -20.38 20.79 10.64
N ASP A 13 -20.32 21.58 11.70
CA ASP A 13 -21.34 21.62 12.75
C ASP A 13 -22.62 22.33 12.27
N GLN A 14 -22.50 23.29 11.35
CA GLN A 14 -23.64 23.96 10.71
C GLN A 14 -24.32 23.09 9.64
N LEU A 15 -23.56 22.24 8.95
CA LEU A 15 -24.07 21.27 7.99
C LEU A 15 -24.45 19.98 8.74
N ALA A 16 -25.67 19.95 9.29
CA ALA A 16 -26.19 18.76 9.98
C ALA A 16 -26.30 17.56 9.01
N ASP A 17 -25.29 16.68 9.01
CA ASP A 17 -25.25 15.47 8.21
C ASP A 17 -24.80 14.24 9.04
N GLU A 18 -24.88 13.06 8.42
CA GLU A 18 -24.62 11.77 9.09
C GLU A 18 -23.15 11.33 9.05
N ARG A 19 -22.21 12.19 8.66
CA ARG A 19 -20.79 11.80 8.53
C ARG A 19 -20.23 11.46 9.91
N SER A 20 -19.56 10.31 10.02
CA SER A 20 -18.88 9.90 11.25
C SER A 20 -17.65 10.75 11.61
N ARG A 21 -17.19 11.59 10.67
CA ARG A 21 -15.97 12.42 10.79
C ARG A 21 -14.74 11.60 11.20
N ARG A 22 -14.67 10.35 10.74
CA ARG A 22 -13.59 9.42 11.05
C ARG A 22 -13.16 8.66 9.80
N VAL A 23 -11.86 8.51 9.60
CA VAL A 23 -11.29 7.84 8.43
C VAL A 23 -10.10 6.96 8.82
N VAL A 24 -9.92 5.84 8.12
CA VAL A 24 -8.74 4.98 8.20
C VAL A 24 -8.08 4.91 6.82
N LEU A 25 -6.76 5.04 6.79
CA LEU A 25 -5.99 4.90 5.56
C LEU A 25 -5.73 3.42 5.31
N VAL A 26 -6.03 2.92 4.12
CA VAL A 26 -5.96 1.49 3.80
C VAL A 26 -5.08 1.26 2.58
N SER A 27 -4.09 0.37 2.69
CA SER A 27 -3.24 -0.03 1.56
C SER A 27 -4.06 -0.56 0.38
N HIS A 28 -3.74 -0.13 -0.85
CA HIS A 28 -4.47 -0.54 -2.07
C HIS A 28 -4.73 -2.05 -2.13
N CYS A 29 -3.73 -2.88 -1.81
CA CYS A 29 -3.82 -4.32 -1.89
C CYS A 29 -4.84 -4.96 -0.92
N LEU A 30 -5.25 -4.28 0.15
CA LEU A 30 -6.35 -4.74 1.02
C LEU A 30 -7.72 -4.51 0.38
N LEU A 31 -7.84 -3.52 -0.51
CA LEU A 31 -9.08 -3.23 -1.24
C LEU A 31 -9.12 -3.91 -2.62
N ASN A 32 -7.95 -4.30 -3.15
CA ASN A 32 -7.82 -4.92 -4.45
C ASN A 32 -6.54 -5.78 -4.54
N GLU A 33 -6.64 -7.06 -4.19
CA GLU A 33 -5.54 -8.04 -4.24
C GLU A 33 -4.97 -8.25 -5.65
N ASN A 34 -5.69 -7.86 -6.71
CA ASN A 34 -5.15 -7.87 -8.08
C ASN A 34 -3.91 -6.97 -8.23
N THR A 35 -3.72 -6.02 -7.32
CA THR A 35 -2.54 -5.13 -7.30
C THR A 35 -1.34 -5.73 -6.59
N ARG A 36 -1.47 -6.91 -5.98
CA ARG A 36 -0.39 -7.65 -5.32
C ARG A 36 0.57 -8.24 -6.35
N TYR A 37 1.73 -8.75 -5.93
CA TYR A 37 2.63 -9.46 -6.85
C TYR A 37 1.93 -10.72 -7.39
N ALA A 38 2.26 -11.12 -8.63
CA ALA A 38 1.68 -12.31 -9.23
C ALA A 38 1.96 -13.55 -8.36
N GLY A 39 0.92 -14.35 -8.10
CA GLY A 39 0.98 -15.49 -7.18
C GLY A 39 0.94 -15.10 -5.69
N GLY A 40 0.75 -13.82 -5.37
CA GLY A 40 0.61 -13.34 -4.00
C GLY A 40 -0.83 -13.29 -3.50
N ALA A 41 -1.83 -13.23 -4.38
CA ALA A 41 -3.21 -13.01 -3.97
C ALA A 41 -3.76 -14.18 -3.14
N THR A 42 -4.42 -13.87 -2.02
CA THR A 42 -5.08 -14.83 -1.11
C THR A 42 -6.60 -14.73 -1.13
N ARG A 43 -7.12 -13.68 -1.76
CA ARG A 43 -8.53 -13.40 -2.00
C ARG A 43 -8.69 -12.98 -3.48
N PRO A 44 -9.89 -13.15 -4.07
CA PRO A 44 -10.15 -12.75 -5.46
C PRO A 44 -10.21 -11.22 -5.67
N GLY A 45 -10.41 -10.44 -4.60
CA GLY A 45 -10.64 -9.00 -4.67
C GLY A 45 -10.15 -8.29 -3.41
N ALA A 46 -11.07 -7.73 -2.62
CA ALA A 46 -10.74 -7.12 -1.33
C ALA A 46 -10.52 -8.18 -0.24
N VAL A 47 -9.81 -7.80 0.82
CA VAL A 47 -9.75 -8.50 2.10
C VAL A 47 -10.99 -8.08 2.89
N THR A 48 -12.07 -8.84 2.73
CA THR A 48 -13.40 -8.51 3.26
C THR A 48 -13.39 -8.36 4.77
N GLU A 49 -12.57 -9.15 5.47
CA GLU A 49 -12.42 -9.09 6.93
C GLU A 49 -12.00 -7.70 7.43
N VAL A 50 -11.19 -6.96 6.65
CA VAL A 50 -10.79 -5.58 6.99
C VAL A 50 -11.87 -4.58 6.55
N VAL A 51 -12.46 -4.79 5.38
CA VAL A 51 -13.45 -3.86 4.81
C VAL A 51 -14.73 -3.87 5.63
N ASP A 52 -15.23 -5.03 6.01
CA ASP A 52 -16.48 -5.22 6.74
C ASP A 52 -16.37 -4.63 8.16
N GLU A 53 -15.22 -4.76 8.81
CA GLU A 53 -14.95 -4.15 10.11
C GLU A 53 -15.00 -2.61 10.03
N LEU A 54 -14.40 -2.03 8.99
CA LEU A 54 -14.41 -0.56 8.78
C LEU A 54 -15.82 -0.04 8.47
N ILE A 55 -16.59 -0.78 7.68
CA ILE A 55 -18.00 -0.47 7.37
C ILE A 55 -18.84 -0.53 8.65
N THR A 56 -18.71 -1.61 9.44
CA THR A 56 -19.44 -1.80 10.70
C THR A 56 -19.10 -0.70 11.71
N ALA A 57 -17.84 -0.28 11.76
CA ALA A 57 -17.38 0.84 12.58
C ALA A 57 -17.80 2.23 12.03
N ARG A 58 -18.60 2.30 10.96
CA ARG A 58 -19.02 3.53 10.25
C ARG A 58 -17.83 4.44 9.93
N THR A 59 -16.67 3.86 9.63
CA THR A 59 -15.42 4.59 9.44
C THR A 59 -15.13 4.73 7.94
N GLY A 60 -14.82 5.94 7.49
CA GLY A 60 -14.46 6.19 6.10
C GLY A 60 -13.17 5.45 5.71
N ILE A 61 -13.10 5.00 4.45
CA ILE A 61 -11.93 4.30 3.91
C ILE A 61 -11.19 5.25 2.97
N HIS A 62 -9.98 5.66 3.36
CA HIS A 62 -9.08 6.41 2.48
C HIS A 62 -8.09 5.44 1.82
N GLN A 63 -8.30 5.14 0.54
CA GLN A 63 -7.41 4.24 -0.19
C GLN A 63 -6.04 4.88 -0.42
N LEU A 64 -5.00 4.24 0.10
CA LEU A 64 -3.63 4.59 -0.21
C LEU A 64 -3.23 4.02 -1.58
N PRO A 65 -2.65 4.83 -2.47
CA PRO A 65 -2.10 4.33 -3.73
C PRO A 65 -0.96 3.33 -3.48
N CYS A 66 -0.88 2.30 -4.33
CA CYS A 66 0.17 1.28 -4.22
C CYS A 66 1.52 1.85 -4.68
N PRO A 67 2.51 1.98 -3.79
CA PRO A 67 3.80 2.56 -4.13
C PRO A 67 4.56 1.69 -5.15
N GLU A 68 4.48 0.36 -5.03
CA GLU A 68 5.07 -0.58 -6.00
C GLU A 68 4.40 -0.49 -7.37
N GLN A 69 3.08 -0.33 -7.44
CA GLN A 69 2.38 -0.16 -8.71
C GLN A 69 2.82 1.13 -9.41
N LEU A 70 2.98 2.22 -8.66
CA LEU A 70 3.44 3.51 -9.17
C LEU A 70 4.91 3.47 -9.60
N ALA A 71 5.77 2.82 -8.80
CA ALA A 71 7.19 2.80 -9.06
C ALA A 71 7.63 1.66 -9.97
N TRP A 72 6.94 0.53 -10.07
CA TRP A 72 7.50 -0.66 -10.74
C TRP A 72 6.84 -0.96 -12.09
N GLY A 73 6.09 -0.02 -12.65
CA GLY A 73 5.55 -0.13 -14.00
C GLY A 73 4.19 -0.84 -14.01
N GLY A 74 3.30 -0.42 -13.13
CA GLY A 74 1.90 -0.85 -13.09
C GLY A 74 1.66 -2.12 -12.27
N VAL A 75 0.46 -2.68 -12.41
CA VAL A 75 -0.04 -3.81 -11.60
C VAL A 75 0.90 -5.01 -11.63
N LEU A 76 1.41 -5.35 -12.82
CA LEU A 76 2.34 -6.47 -13.05
C LEU A 76 3.78 -6.18 -12.59
N LYS A 77 4.10 -4.96 -12.16
CA LYS A 77 5.44 -4.57 -11.71
C LYS A 77 6.50 -4.89 -12.77
N ARG A 78 6.21 -4.52 -14.04
CA ARG A 78 7.00 -4.89 -15.24
C ARG A 78 8.49 -4.59 -15.10
N HIS A 79 8.86 -3.51 -14.42
CA HIS A 79 10.26 -3.13 -14.22
C HIS A 79 11.00 -4.08 -13.26
N SER A 80 10.31 -4.62 -12.25
CA SER A 80 10.92 -5.63 -11.37
C SER A 80 11.10 -6.96 -12.12
N LEU A 81 10.10 -7.42 -12.89
CA LEU A 81 10.19 -8.66 -13.68
C LEU A 81 11.38 -8.67 -14.66
N ARG A 82 11.67 -7.54 -15.32
CA ARG A 82 12.83 -7.39 -16.22
C ARG A 82 14.17 -7.55 -15.48
N LEU A 83 14.27 -7.04 -14.25
CA LEU A 83 15.45 -7.24 -13.40
C LEU A 83 15.60 -8.68 -12.90
N TYR A 84 14.50 -9.41 -12.72
CA TYR A 84 14.51 -10.82 -12.29
C TYR A 84 14.92 -11.78 -13.41
N HIS A 85 14.52 -11.53 -14.67
CA HIS A 85 14.82 -12.39 -15.83
C HIS A 85 16.26 -12.26 -16.39
N SER A 86 17.12 -11.43 -15.78
CA SER A 86 18.49 -11.20 -16.28
C SER A 86 19.55 -12.14 -15.67
N LYS A 87 19.19 -13.31 -15.14
CA LYS A 87 20.17 -14.29 -14.65
C LYS A 87 20.85 -14.99 -15.84
N GLY A 88 22.16 -14.75 -16.00
CA GLY A 88 23.03 -15.51 -16.92
C GLY A 88 23.52 -14.77 -18.18
N GLY A 89 23.21 -13.49 -18.35
CA GLY A 89 23.63 -12.69 -19.52
C GLY A 89 24.77 -11.70 -19.25
N PRO A 90 25.41 -11.15 -20.30
CA PRO A 90 26.49 -10.14 -20.21
C PRO A 90 26.07 -8.84 -19.50
N LEU A 91 24.76 -8.59 -19.34
CA LEU A 91 24.19 -7.49 -18.54
C LEU A 91 24.48 -7.58 -17.03
N TYR A 92 25.05 -8.68 -16.53
CA TYR A 92 25.33 -8.85 -15.10
C TYR A 92 26.34 -7.82 -14.55
N ALA A 93 27.33 -7.42 -15.34
CA ALA A 93 28.34 -6.42 -14.91
C ALA A 93 27.75 -5.02 -14.71
N VAL A 94 26.77 -4.63 -15.54
CA VAL A 94 26.12 -3.29 -15.50
C VAL A 94 24.89 -3.29 -14.55
N ARG A 95 24.44 -4.48 -14.13
CA ARG A 95 23.29 -4.69 -13.23
C ARG A 95 23.39 -3.90 -11.93
N GLY A 96 24.60 -3.76 -11.35
CA GLY A 96 24.80 -3.01 -10.11
C GLY A 96 24.42 -1.54 -10.22
N ALA A 97 24.84 -0.88 -11.30
CA ALA A 97 24.51 0.52 -11.58
C ALA A 97 23.02 0.69 -11.93
N LEU A 98 22.47 -0.20 -12.77
CA LEU A 98 21.05 -0.19 -13.13
C LEU A 98 20.14 -0.40 -11.90
N LEU A 99 20.51 -1.33 -11.01
CA LEU A 99 19.80 -1.56 -9.76
C LEU A 99 19.87 -0.35 -8.84
N SER A 100 21.05 0.28 -8.73
CA SER A 100 21.23 1.49 -7.91
C SER A 100 20.37 2.65 -8.43
N ALA A 101 20.33 2.87 -9.75
CA ALA A 101 19.47 3.86 -10.38
C ALA A 101 17.98 3.53 -10.16
N PHE A 102 17.58 2.27 -10.30
CA PHE A 102 16.20 1.82 -10.05
C PHE A 102 15.77 2.03 -8.60
N ILE A 103 16.64 1.71 -7.63
CA ILE A 103 16.38 1.95 -6.20
C ILE A 103 16.27 3.45 -5.93
N MET A 104 17.18 4.26 -6.50
CA MET A 104 17.13 5.71 -6.35
C MET A 104 15.82 6.28 -6.88
N TRP A 105 15.41 5.87 -8.08
CA TRP A 105 14.15 6.31 -8.69
C TRP A 105 12.93 5.85 -7.89
N THR A 106 12.91 4.60 -7.41
CA THR A 106 11.86 4.07 -6.52
C THR A 106 11.74 4.93 -5.25
N LYS A 107 12.86 5.28 -4.61
CA LYS A 107 12.89 6.17 -3.44
C LYS A 107 12.31 7.56 -3.75
N VAL A 108 12.60 8.12 -4.91
CA VAL A 108 12.04 9.43 -5.32
C VAL A 108 10.52 9.35 -5.45
N ILE A 109 9.99 8.31 -6.09
CA ILE A 109 8.54 8.10 -6.23
C ILE A 109 7.89 7.93 -4.85
N TYR A 110 8.47 7.10 -3.99
CA TYR A 110 7.93 6.83 -2.66
C TYR A 110 7.92 8.10 -1.80
N ARG A 111 8.97 8.93 -1.88
CA ARG A 111 8.99 10.24 -1.19
C ARG A 111 7.91 11.18 -1.69
N ARG A 112 7.67 11.24 -3.01
CA ARG A 112 6.59 12.07 -3.58
C ARG A 112 5.22 11.58 -3.12
N LEU A 113 5.03 10.27 -3.09
CA LEU A 113 3.79 9.65 -2.61
C LEU A 113 3.55 9.94 -1.12
N ALA A 114 4.57 9.74 -0.28
CA ALA A 114 4.49 10.02 1.15
C ALA A 114 4.11 11.49 1.43
N ARG A 115 4.68 12.43 0.67
CA ARG A 115 4.30 13.86 0.75
C ARG A 115 2.87 14.14 0.30
N ARG A 116 2.31 13.34 -0.62
CA ARG A 116 0.90 13.45 -1.00
C ARG A 116 0.01 12.95 0.14
N VAL A 117 0.27 11.74 0.63
CA VAL A 117 -0.46 11.15 1.76
C VAL A 117 -0.41 12.04 3.00
N ALA A 118 0.75 12.63 3.32
CA ALA A 118 0.88 13.57 4.44
C ALA A 118 0.01 14.83 4.26
N ARG A 119 -0.14 15.32 3.03
CA ARG A 119 -1.04 16.44 2.74
C ARG A 119 -2.50 16.04 2.90
N ASP A 120 -2.88 14.84 2.46
CA ASP A 120 -4.23 14.30 2.60
C ASP A 120 -4.60 14.13 4.09
N VAL A 121 -3.67 13.59 4.90
CA VAL A 121 -3.83 13.50 6.37
C VAL A 121 -3.96 14.88 7.02
N ALA A 122 -3.09 15.82 6.65
CA ALA A 122 -3.17 17.19 7.15
C ALA A 122 -4.49 17.88 6.76
N ASP A 123 -5.06 17.52 5.61
CA ASP A 123 -6.36 18.01 5.16
C ASP A 123 -7.50 17.51 6.03
N TYR A 124 -7.55 16.21 6.32
CA TYR A 124 -8.51 15.67 7.29
C TYR A 124 -8.44 16.36 8.64
N HIS A 125 -7.22 16.57 9.17
CA HIS A 125 -7.04 17.28 10.43
C HIS A 125 -7.54 18.73 10.38
N ARG A 126 -7.26 19.46 9.29
CA ARG A 126 -7.79 20.83 9.11
C ARG A 126 -9.30 20.84 8.99
N ALA A 127 -9.89 19.82 8.38
CA ALA A 127 -11.32 19.66 8.24
C ALA A 127 -12.02 19.17 9.54
N GLY A 128 -11.29 18.88 10.62
CA GLY A 128 -11.90 18.33 11.84
C GLY A 128 -12.34 16.87 11.71
N ILE A 129 -11.80 16.14 10.74
CA ILE A 129 -12.02 14.71 10.53
C ILE A 129 -10.88 13.93 11.21
N ALA A 130 -11.23 12.98 12.05
CA ALA A 130 -10.27 12.15 12.78
C ALA A 130 -9.66 11.07 11.87
N VAL A 131 -8.35 11.13 11.67
CA VAL A 131 -7.59 10.03 11.08
C VAL A 131 -7.30 9.00 12.18
N ALA A 132 -8.06 7.90 12.18
CA ALA A 132 -8.03 6.90 13.23
C ALA A 132 -6.83 5.96 13.16
N GLY A 133 -6.23 5.78 11.99
CA GLY A 133 -5.09 4.91 11.80
C GLY A 133 -4.78 4.61 10.34
N ILE A 134 -3.78 3.75 10.14
CA ILE A 134 -3.36 3.22 8.85
C ILE A 134 -3.30 1.69 8.92
N VAL A 135 -3.88 1.01 7.92
CA VAL A 135 -3.87 -0.44 7.79
C VAL A 135 -3.10 -0.82 6.53
N GLY A 136 -2.14 -1.71 6.70
CA GLY A 136 -1.33 -2.22 5.60
C GLY A 136 -0.99 -3.69 5.77
N ILE A 137 -0.38 -4.26 4.73
CA ILE A 137 -0.03 -5.68 4.68
C ILE A 137 1.35 -5.86 5.32
N GLY A 138 1.40 -6.62 6.42
CA GLY A 138 2.66 -7.09 7.01
C GLY A 138 3.46 -7.91 6.00
N ALA A 139 4.80 -7.82 6.05
CA ALA A 139 5.68 -8.49 5.08
C ALA A 139 5.65 -7.90 3.64
N SER A 140 5.15 -6.66 3.46
CA SER A 140 5.42 -5.85 2.27
C SER A 140 6.61 -4.91 2.52
N PRO A 141 7.53 -4.73 1.55
CA PRO A 141 8.64 -3.78 1.66
C PRO A 141 8.18 -2.31 1.68
N SER A 142 6.90 -2.05 1.41
CA SER A 142 6.36 -0.68 1.30
C SER A 142 5.08 -0.41 2.09
N CYS A 143 4.30 -1.45 2.44
CA CYS A 143 3.02 -1.32 3.15
C CYS A 143 3.03 -1.95 4.56
N GLY A 144 4.19 -2.41 5.05
CA GLY A 144 4.32 -2.90 6.42
C GLY A 144 4.23 -1.76 7.43
N VAL A 145 3.23 -1.80 8.31
CA VAL A 145 3.01 -0.78 9.36
C VAL A 145 3.83 -1.10 10.61
N THR A 146 4.02 -2.38 10.95
CA THR A 146 4.81 -2.86 12.10
C THR A 146 5.94 -3.83 11.70
N THR A 147 5.80 -4.55 10.58
CA THR A 147 6.78 -5.52 10.08
C THR A 147 7.07 -5.25 8.60
N THR A 148 8.24 -4.70 8.29
CA THR A 148 8.74 -4.56 6.92
C THR A 148 9.48 -5.84 6.52
N LEU A 149 9.18 -6.40 5.35
CA LEU A 149 9.96 -7.52 4.82
C LEU A 149 11.38 -7.07 4.54
N ASP A 150 12.35 -7.62 5.24
CA ASP A 150 13.74 -7.55 4.80
C ASP A 150 13.86 -8.35 3.50
N MET A 151 14.05 -7.64 2.39
CA MET A 151 14.24 -8.24 1.05
C MET A 151 15.41 -9.24 1.03
N ARG A 152 16.40 -9.14 1.93
CA ARG A 152 17.48 -10.13 2.03
C ARG A 152 17.04 -11.41 2.73
N ALA A 153 16.16 -11.32 3.71
CA ALA A 153 15.67 -12.48 4.46
C ALA A 153 14.71 -13.34 3.61
N SER A 154 13.79 -12.72 2.87
CA SER A 154 12.82 -13.45 2.02
C SER A 154 13.48 -14.25 0.89
N TRP A 155 14.68 -13.84 0.44
CA TRP A 155 15.46 -14.57 -0.55
C TRP A 155 16.00 -15.93 -0.05
N ARG A 156 16.21 -16.10 1.27
CA ARG A 156 16.67 -17.39 1.87
C ARG A 156 15.54 -18.41 2.05
N TRP A 157 14.27 -17.98 2.16
CA TRP A 157 13.12 -18.84 2.47
C TRP A 157 12.42 -19.42 1.22
N TRP A 158 12.66 -18.85 0.04
CA TRP A 158 12.03 -19.25 -1.22
C TRP A 158 12.34 -20.69 -1.74
N PRO A 159 13.46 -21.37 -1.41
CA PRO A 159 13.73 -22.70 -1.96
C PRO A 159 12.72 -23.79 -1.55
N HIS A 160 11.94 -23.56 -0.50
CA HIS A 160 11.02 -24.55 0.07
C HIS A 160 9.56 -24.42 -0.37
N ALA A 161 9.20 -23.40 -1.18
CA ALA A 161 7.82 -23.17 -1.64
C ALA A 161 7.41 -24.07 -2.83
N ARG A 162 7.80 -25.35 -2.81
CA ARG A 162 7.24 -26.37 -3.71
C ARG A 162 6.36 -27.33 -2.91
N ARG A 163 5.06 -27.07 -2.91
CA ARG A 163 4.00 -28.08 -2.99
C ARG A 163 2.72 -27.42 -3.51
N PRO A 164 2.08 -27.96 -4.57
CA PRO A 164 0.76 -27.51 -4.97
C PRO A 164 -0.26 -28.07 -3.98
N LEU A 165 -1.17 -27.22 -3.49
CA LEU A 165 -2.35 -27.68 -2.74
C LEU A 165 -3.40 -28.14 -3.76
N SER A 166 -3.80 -29.40 -3.62
CA SER A 166 -4.91 -30.06 -4.32
C SER A 166 -6.25 -29.38 -4.05
N PRO A 167 -7.24 -29.51 -4.95
CA PRO A 167 -8.58 -28.95 -4.76
C PRO A 167 -9.38 -29.85 -3.79
N GLU A 168 -9.87 -29.28 -2.70
CA GLU A 168 -10.92 -29.92 -1.90
C GLU A 168 -12.28 -29.64 -2.54
N THR A 169 -12.92 -30.74 -2.90
CA THR A 169 -14.31 -30.88 -3.32
C THR A 169 -15.28 -30.52 -2.19
N SER A 170 -16.35 -29.81 -2.51
CA SER A 170 -17.70 -29.98 -1.95
C SER A 170 -18.71 -29.40 -2.93
#